data_AF-A0A496YEA7-F1
#
_entry.id   AF-A0A496YEA7-F1
#
_cell.length_a   1.000
_cell.length_b   1.000
_cell.length_c   1.000
_cell.angle_alpha   90.00
_cell.angle_beta   90.00
_cell.angle_gamma   90.00
#
_symmetry.space_group_name_H-M   'P 1'
#
loop_
_entity.id
_entity.type
_entity.pdbx_description
1 polymer ?
#
loop_
_entity_poly.entity_id
_entity_poly.type
_entity_poly.pdbx_seq_one_letter_code
_entity_poly.pdbx_strand_id
1 'polypeptide(L)'
;MRLFKTVFMASILFMAFSSAAEAGDFDWMKDFNIRGEVDPTGFRARLAARFQVGDVQIKTVLNNVEKPADAYMVLRLAEMSDRPTSYVVKQYRAHRGKGWGVLARTLGIKPGSREFHALKRRQDLYEDRHRGKGKGKGKGKSKGKGRK
;
A
#
# COMPACT_ATOMS: atom_id res chain seq x y z
N MET A 1 -26.29 -45.68 -0.30
CA MET A 1 -25.49 -44.94 0.70
C MET A 1 -24.03 -44.62 0.31
N ARG A 2 -23.52 -45.06 -0.87
CA ARG A 2 -22.15 -44.72 -1.30
C ARG A 2 -22.07 -43.52 -2.26
N LEU A 3 -23.11 -43.26 -3.06
CA LEU A 3 -23.18 -42.07 -3.93
C LEU A 3 -23.48 -40.76 -3.19
N PHE A 4 -24.27 -40.77 -2.11
CA PHE A 4 -24.51 -39.57 -1.30
C PHE A 4 -23.25 -39.12 -0.54
N LYS A 5 -22.36 -40.06 -0.19
CA LYS A 5 -21.06 -39.76 0.45
C LYS A 5 -20.08 -39.10 -0.51
N THR A 6 -20.07 -39.48 -1.80
CA THR A 6 -19.18 -38.88 -2.79
C THR A 6 -19.65 -37.50 -3.24
N VAL A 7 -20.96 -37.27 -3.35
CA VAL A 7 -21.49 -35.92 -3.60
C VAL A 7 -21.21 -35.00 -2.40
N PHE A 8 -21.36 -35.48 -1.17
CA PHE A 8 -21.05 -34.67 0.03
C PHE A 8 -19.55 -34.39 0.20
N MET A 9 -18.67 -35.32 -0.19
CA MET A 9 -17.22 -35.10 -0.19
C MET A 9 -16.72 -34.20 -1.33
N ALA A 10 -17.41 -34.17 -2.48
CA ALA A 10 -17.08 -33.26 -3.56
C ALA A 10 -17.48 -31.80 -3.25
N SER A 11 -18.49 -31.59 -2.39
CA SER A 11 -18.94 -30.26 -1.96
C SER A 11 -18.00 -29.57 -0.97
N ILE A 12 -17.20 -30.33 -0.21
CA ILE A 12 -16.29 -29.78 0.80
C ILE A 12 -15.01 -29.19 0.16
N LEU A 13 -14.68 -29.59 -1.07
CA LEU A 13 -13.47 -29.12 -1.75
C LEU A 13 -13.64 -27.73 -2.41
N PHE A 14 -14.86 -27.19 -2.48
CA PHE A 14 -15.12 -25.85 -3.05
C PHE A 14 -15.12 -24.72 -2.01
N MET A 15 -14.92 -25.03 -0.73
CA MET A 15 -14.91 -24.05 0.37
C MET A 15 -13.51 -23.57 0.76
N ALA A 16 -12.49 -23.85 -0.06
CA ALA A 16 -11.14 -23.36 0.15
C ALA A 16 -10.87 -22.15 -0.74
N PHE A 17 -11.28 -20.95 -0.31
CA PHE A 17 -10.54 -19.69 -0.51
C PHE A 17 -11.30 -18.51 0.12
N SER A 18 -11.55 -18.59 1.43
CA SER A 18 -11.68 -17.37 2.23
C SER A 18 -10.42 -17.23 3.08
N SER A 19 -9.32 -16.91 2.42
CA SER A 19 -8.24 -16.22 3.12
C SER A 19 -8.72 -14.79 3.31
N ALA A 20 -9.52 -14.57 4.35
CA ALA A 20 -9.63 -13.26 4.95
C ALA A 20 -8.25 -12.97 5.56
N ALA A 21 -7.34 -12.43 4.75
CA ALA A 21 -6.10 -11.88 5.23
C ALA A 21 -6.47 -10.63 6.05
N GLU A 22 -6.67 -10.84 7.34
CA GLU A 22 -6.88 -9.80 8.34
C GLU A 22 -5.63 -8.89 8.36
N ALA A 23 -5.84 -7.63 7.99
CA ALA A 23 -5.06 -6.44 8.39
C ALA A 23 -3.52 -6.41 8.23
N GLY A 24 -2.87 -7.43 7.69
CA GLY A 24 -1.40 -7.55 7.68
C GLY A 24 -0.78 -7.70 6.30
N ASP A 25 -1.29 -7.02 5.27
CA ASP A 25 -0.67 -7.16 3.93
C ASP A 25 0.61 -6.32 3.77
N PHE A 26 0.86 -5.35 4.67
CA PHE A 26 1.96 -4.39 4.56
C PHE A 26 2.58 -4.13 5.94
N ASP A 27 3.82 -4.55 6.14
CA ASP A 27 4.53 -4.46 7.43
C ASP A 27 4.59 -3.01 7.96
N TRP A 28 4.68 -2.03 7.06
CA TRP A 28 4.80 -0.62 7.41
C TRP A 28 3.50 0.01 7.94
N MET A 29 2.33 -0.62 7.77
CA MET A 29 1.04 0.01 8.09
C MET A 29 0.85 0.29 9.59
N LYS A 30 1.41 -0.57 10.45
CA LYS A 30 1.28 -0.40 11.90
C LYS A 30 1.95 0.90 12.36
N ASP A 31 3.21 1.09 12.00
CA ASP A 31 3.97 2.31 12.33
C ASP A 31 3.37 3.55 11.67
N PHE A 32 2.82 3.38 10.46
CA PHE A 32 2.17 4.45 9.72
C PHE A 32 0.90 4.95 10.40
N ASN A 33 0.07 4.04 10.93
CA ASN A 33 -1.13 4.39 11.69
C ASN A 33 -0.78 5.18 12.95
N ILE A 34 0.21 4.72 13.72
CA ILE A 34 0.68 5.41 14.93
C ILE A 34 1.09 6.85 14.59
N ARG A 35 1.91 7.05 13.55
CA ARG A 35 2.36 8.39 13.15
C ARG A 35 1.21 9.29 12.71
N GLY A 36 0.27 8.74 11.93
CA GLY A 36 -0.90 9.49 11.48
C GLY A 36 -1.86 9.87 12.61
N GLU A 37 -1.96 9.04 13.65
CA GLU A 37 -2.77 9.30 14.83
C GLU A 37 -2.12 10.32 15.77
N VAL A 38 -0.78 10.32 15.89
CA VAL A 38 -0.02 11.27 16.73
C VAL A 38 -0.05 12.69 16.15
N ASP A 39 0.01 12.84 14.82
CA ASP A 39 -0.05 14.15 14.15
C ASP A 39 -1.04 14.15 12.97
N PRO A 40 -2.36 14.20 13.23
CA PRO A 40 -3.38 14.14 12.16
C PRO A 40 -3.29 15.32 11.17
N THR A 41 -2.92 16.51 11.67
CA THR A 41 -2.83 17.72 10.85
C THR A 41 -1.62 17.66 9.92
N GLY A 42 -0.44 17.34 10.44
CA GLY A 42 0.75 17.16 9.62
C GLY A 42 0.64 15.94 8.69
N PHE A 43 -0.02 14.88 9.13
CA PHE A 43 -0.36 13.74 8.27
C PHE A 43 -1.20 14.17 7.05
N ARG A 44 -2.29 14.93 7.28
CA ARG A 44 -3.13 15.49 6.22
C ARG A 44 -2.32 16.33 5.24
N ALA A 45 -1.48 17.22 5.76
CA ALA A 45 -0.63 18.10 4.95
C ALA A 45 0.37 17.31 4.09
N ARG A 46 0.98 16.25 4.63
CA ARG A 46 1.89 15.38 3.87
C ARG A 46 1.16 14.63 2.76
N LEU A 47 -0.04 14.10 3.03
CA LEU A 47 -0.85 13.44 2.00
C LEU A 47 -1.18 14.41 0.86
N ALA A 48 -1.68 15.60 1.18
CA ALA A 48 -1.99 16.64 0.20
C ALA A 48 -0.75 16.98 -0.66
N ALA A 49 0.40 17.18 -0.02
CA ALA A 49 1.65 17.51 -0.71
C ALA A 49 2.20 16.36 -1.56
N ARG A 50 2.14 15.11 -1.09
CA ARG A 50 2.69 13.94 -1.80
C ARG A 50 1.87 13.58 -3.03
N PHE A 51 0.54 13.59 -2.90
CA PHE A 51 -0.36 13.20 -3.98
C PHE A 51 -0.81 14.39 -4.84
N GLN A 52 -0.42 15.62 -4.49
CA GLN A 52 -0.83 16.86 -5.16
C GLN A 52 -2.37 16.99 -5.22
N VAL A 53 -3.02 16.58 -4.13
CA VAL A 53 -4.47 16.55 -4.00
C VAL A 53 -4.93 17.67 -3.07
N GLY A 54 -5.98 18.39 -3.47
CA GLY A 54 -6.55 19.48 -2.68
C GLY A 54 -7.15 19.01 -1.34
N ASP A 55 -7.16 19.92 -0.36
CA ASP A 55 -7.61 19.66 1.01
C ASP A 55 -9.01 19.04 1.13
N VAL A 56 -9.95 19.45 0.27
CA VAL A 56 -11.33 18.93 0.26
C VAL A 56 -11.35 17.45 -0.09
N GLN A 57 -10.55 17.03 -1.08
CA GLN A 57 -10.48 15.64 -1.50
C GLN A 57 -9.74 14.79 -0.45
N ILE A 58 -8.66 15.29 0.16
CA ILE A 58 -7.99 14.60 1.28
C ILE A 58 -8.96 14.41 2.46
N LYS A 59 -9.70 15.46 2.86
CA LYS A 59 -10.69 15.35 3.94
C LYS A 59 -11.77 14.33 3.61
N THR A 60 -12.20 14.27 2.35
CA THR A 60 -13.16 13.27 1.88
C THR A 60 -12.61 11.85 2.03
N VAL A 61 -11.35 11.61 1.65
CA VAL A 61 -10.70 10.30 1.84
C VAL A 61 -10.63 9.94 3.31
N LEU A 62 -10.11 10.84 4.15
CA LEU A 62 -9.98 10.63 5.60
C LEU A 62 -11.33 10.29 6.27
N ASN A 63 -12.41 10.91 5.82
CA ASN A 63 -13.76 10.63 6.34
C ASN A 63 -14.34 9.28 5.87
N ASN A 64 -13.78 8.65 4.84
CA ASN A 64 -14.29 7.38 4.27
C ASN A 64 -13.43 6.17 4.63
N VAL A 65 -12.34 6.36 5.37
CA VAL A 65 -11.44 5.28 5.78
C VAL A 65 -11.35 5.18 7.30
N GLU A 66 -10.90 4.03 7.79
CA GLU A 66 -10.83 3.76 9.24
C GLU A 66 -9.50 4.17 9.86
N LYS A 67 -8.40 4.00 9.12
CA LYS A 67 -7.03 4.19 9.63
C LYS A 67 -6.23 5.12 8.71
N PRO A 68 -5.21 5.81 9.23
CA PRO A 68 -4.32 6.65 8.41
C PRO A 68 -3.69 5.89 7.23
N ALA A 69 -3.26 4.64 7.43
CA ALA A 69 -2.70 3.80 6.38
C ALA A 69 -3.69 3.55 5.24
N ASP A 70 -4.98 3.40 5.55
CA ASP A 70 -6.02 3.20 4.54
C ASP A 70 -6.17 4.42 3.65
N ALA A 71 -6.08 5.64 4.22
CA ALA A 71 -6.13 6.88 3.44
C ALA A 71 -4.98 6.95 2.43
N TYR A 72 -3.77 6.63 2.89
CA TYR A 72 -2.60 6.55 2.03
C TYR A 72 -2.78 5.47 0.96
N MET A 73 -3.29 4.28 1.30
CA MET A 73 -3.50 3.21 0.34
C MET A 73 -4.52 3.57 -0.74
N VAL A 74 -5.63 4.21 -0.38
CA VAL A 74 -6.61 4.69 -1.34
C VAL A 74 -5.98 5.67 -2.33
N LEU A 75 -5.22 6.64 -1.83
CA LEU A 75 -4.53 7.64 -2.67
C LEU A 75 -3.45 6.99 -3.54
N ARG A 76 -2.67 6.07 -2.97
CA ARG A 76 -1.59 5.37 -3.67
C ARG A 76 -2.10 4.44 -4.76
N LEU A 77 -3.20 3.72 -4.50
CA LEU A 77 -3.83 2.87 -5.50
C LEU A 77 -4.51 3.70 -6.59
N ALA A 78 -5.06 4.89 -6.27
CA ALA A 78 -5.54 5.84 -7.28
C ALA A 78 -4.42 6.28 -8.22
N GLU A 79 -3.27 6.69 -7.67
CA GLU A 79 -2.07 7.05 -8.46
C GLU A 79 -1.58 5.88 -9.32
N MET A 80 -1.45 4.67 -8.74
CA MET A 80 -0.95 3.50 -9.45
C MET A 80 -1.89 2.96 -10.54
N SER A 81 -3.20 3.19 -10.41
CA SER A 81 -4.20 2.72 -11.38
C SER A 81 -4.63 3.79 -12.38
N ASP A 82 -4.11 5.02 -12.23
CA ASP A 82 -4.56 6.20 -12.99
C ASP A 82 -6.09 6.37 -12.93
N ARG A 83 -6.66 6.16 -11.74
CA ARG A 83 -8.11 6.28 -11.49
C ARG A 83 -8.40 7.47 -10.57
N PRO A 84 -9.56 8.13 -10.73
CA PRO A 84 -9.98 9.16 -9.80
C PRO A 84 -10.06 8.64 -8.36
N THR A 85 -9.57 9.41 -7.39
CA THR A 85 -9.61 9.05 -5.97
C THR A 85 -11.03 8.74 -5.49
N SER A 86 -12.04 9.46 -5.97
CA SER A 86 -13.45 9.20 -5.67
C SER A 86 -13.92 7.81 -6.10
N TYR A 87 -13.46 7.34 -7.26
CA TYR A 87 -13.73 5.99 -7.74
C TYR A 87 -13.08 4.94 -6.83
N VAL A 88 -11.83 5.17 -6.43
CA VAL A 88 -11.11 4.24 -5.53
C VAL A 88 -11.75 4.19 -4.14
N VAL A 89 -12.17 5.33 -3.59
CA VAL A 89 -12.94 5.39 -2.33
C VAL A 89 -14.23 4.56 -2.43
N LYS A 90 -14.97 4.68 -3.55
CA LYS A 90 -16.17 3.87 -3.80
C LYS A 90 -15.84 2.36 -3.82
N GLN A 91 -14.76 1.98 -4.49
CA GLN A 91 -14.33 0.58 -4.57
C GLN A 91 -13.84 0.04 -3.21
N TYR A 92 -13.11 0.84 -2.44
CA TYR A 92 -12.68 0.50 -1.07
C TYR A 92 -13.89 0.21 -0.19
N ARG A 93 -14.93 1.06 -0.22
CA ARG A 93 -16.15 0.85 0.56
C ARG A 93 -16.89 -0.43 0.16
N ALA A 94 -16.97 -0.72 -1.14
CA ALA A 94 -17.64 -1.92 -1.64
C ALA A 94 -16.89 -3.23 -1.34
N HIS A 95 -15.57 -3.16 -1.11
CA HIS A 95 -14.70 -4.32 -0.91
C HIS A 95 -13.96 -4.30 0.43
N ARG A 96 -14.51 -3.56 1.40
CA ARG A 96 -13.88 -3.39 2.71
C ARG A 96 -13.67 -4.74 3.39
N GLY A 97 -12.51 -4.91 4.04
CA GLY A 97 -12.15 -6.15 4.71
C GLY A 97 -11.72 -7.31 3.80
N LYS A 98 -11.78 -7.15 2.46
CA LYS A 98 -11.34 -8.19 1.51
C LYS A 98 -9.84 -8.19 1.21
N GLY A 99 -9.07 -7.31 1.86
CA GLY A 99 -7.64 -7.13 1.64
C GLY A 99 -7.31 -6.22 0.46
N TRP A 100 -6.11 -5.66 0.49
CA TRP A 100 -5.66 -4.65 -0.48
C TRP A 100 -5.35 -5.23 -1.84
N GLY A 101 -4.88 -6.48 -1.90
CA GLY A 101 -4.66 -7.17 -3.18
C GLY A 101 -5.93 -7.32 -4.01
N VAL A 102 -7.09 -7.54 -3.36
CA VAL A 102 -8.38 -7.62 -4.04
C VAL A 102 -8.77 -6.25 -4.60
N LEU A 103 -8.66 -5.19 -3.81
CA LEU A 103 -8.93 -3.82 -4.28
C LEU A 103 -8.00 -3.44 -5.45
N ALA A 104 -6.70 -3.71 -5.33
CA ALA A 104 -5.72 -3.46 -6.38
C ALA A 104 -6.11 -4.16 -7.69
N ARG A 105 -6.51 -5.44 -7.61
CA ARG A 105 -6.98 -6.20 -8.78
C ARG A 105 -8.21 -5.57 -9.43
N THR A 106 -9.20 -5.12 -8.65
CA THR A 106 -10.41 -4.44 -9.16
C THR A 106 -10.07 -3.13 -9.87
N LEU A 107 -8.96 -2.49 -9.51
CA LEU A 107 -8.47 -1.27 -10.15
C LEU A 107 -7.60 -1.54 -11.38
N GLY A 108 -7.34 -2.81 -11.72
CA GLY A 108 -6.47 -3.20 -12.83
C GLY A 108 -4.98 -3.30 -12.47
N ILE A 109 -4.62 -3.12 -11.20
CA ILE A 109 -3.26 -3.34 -10.70
C ILE A 109 -3.09 -4.83 -10.46
N LYS A 110 -2.14 -5.48 -11.16
CA LYS A 110 -1.87 -6.91 -11.00
C LYS A 110 -1.25 -7.17 -9.61
N PRO A 111 -1.90 -7.93 -8.71
CA PRO A 111 -1.25 -8.37 -7.48
C PRO A 111 -0.01 -9.19 -7.86
N GLY A 112 1.16 -8.78 -7.38
CA GLY A 112 2.44 -9.36 -7.79
C GLY A 112 3.20 -8.60 -8.88
N SER A 113 2.67 -7.48 -9.38
CA SER A 113 3.49 -6.56 -10.19
C SER A 113 4.66 -6.02 -9.36
N ARG A 114 5.72 -5.60 -10.05
CA ARG A 114 6.90 -5.01 -9.41
C ARG A 114 6.52 -3.81 -8.55
N GLU A 115 5.58 -2.99 -9.05
CA GLU A 115 5.08 -1.79 -8.40
C GLU A 115 4.24 -2.14 -7.15
N PHE A 116 3.39 -3.18 -7.22
CA PHE A 116 2.63 -3.64 -6.05
C PHE A 116 3.55 -4.26 -4.99
N HIS A 117 4.53 -5.06 -5.40
CA HIS A 117 5.56 -5.57 -4.49
C HIS A 117 6.40 -4.45 -3.86
N ALA A 118 6.71 -3.39 -4.62
CA ALA A 118 7.39 -2.22 -4.07
C ALA A 118 6.53 -1.54 -3.00
N LEU A 119 5.22 -1.42 -3.23
CA LEU A 119 4.27 -0.92 -2.24
C LEU A 119 4.21 -1.81 -0.99
N LYS A 120 4.27 -3.15 -1.14
CA LYS A 120 4.33 -4.08 0.02
C LYS A 120 5.53 -3.81 0.92
N ARG A 121 6.67 -3.46 0.34
CA ARG A 121 7.92 -3.23 1.09
C ARG A 121 7.99 -1.88 1.78
N ARG A 122 7.39 -0.83 1.21
CA ARG A 122 7.53 0.53 1.74
C ARG A 122 6.45 1.50 1.29
N GLN A 123 6.25 2.51 2.14
CA GLN A 123 5.53 3.74 1.85
C GLN A 123 6.51 4.90 1.64
N ASP A 124 6.13 5.89 0.86
CA ASP A 124 6.99 7.03 0.49
C ASP A 124 6.52 8.38 1.07
N LEU A 125 5.55 8.38 1.99
CA LEU A 125 5.02 9.58 2.63
C LEU A 125 5.99 10.19 3.65
N TYR A 126 6.69 9.33 4.39
CA TYR A 126 7.68 9.72 5.41
C TYR A 126 9.12 9.51 4.94
N GLU A 127 9.35 9.25 3.65
CA GLU A 127 10.70 9.33 3.09
C GLU A 127 11.09 10.81 3.09
N ASP A 128 11.86 11.23 4.09
CA ASP A 128 12.40 12.58 4.16
C ASP A 128 13.12 12.87 2.85
N ARG A 129 12.60 13.86 2.10
CA ARG A 129 13.32 14.44 0.97
C ARG A 129 14.49 15.30 1.47
N HIS A 130 15.35 14.77 2.34
CA HIS A 130 16.72 15.25 2.48
C HIS A 130 17.56 14.76 1.29
N ARG A 131 17.15 15.17 0.07
CA ARG A 131 18.04 15.18 -1.09
C ARG A 131 18.72 16.55 -1.16
N GLY A 132 19.40 16.92 -0.07
CA GLY A 132 20.53 17.83 -0.15
C GLY A 132 21.64 17.10 -0.92
N LYS A 133 22.13 17.72 -1.99
CA LYS A 133 23.31 17.28 -2.76
C LYS A 133 24.49 17.01 -1.83
N GLY A 134 24.74 15.75 -1.48
CA GLY A 134 26.01 15.29 -0.91
C GLY A 134 26.77 14.44 -1.92
N LYS A 135 27.51 15.08 -2.84
CA LYS A 135 28.53 14.38 -3.64
C LYS A 135 29.68 14.00 -2.71
N GLY A 136 29.69 12.77 -2.20
CA GLY A 136 30.82 12.17 -1.50
C GLY A 136 31.36 10.97 -2.27
N LYS A 137 32.06 11.20 -3.39
CA LYS A 137 32.69 10.14 -4.18
C LYS A 137 34.06 9.81 -3.59
N GLY A 138 34.09 9.14 -2.44
CA GLY A 138 35.31 8.61 -1.83
C GLY A 138 35.80 7.37 -2.58
N LYS A 139 36.53 7.56 -3.69
CA LYS A 139 37.12 6.47 -4.48
C LYS A 139 38.52 6.15 -3.94
N GLY A 140 38.59 5.39 -2.85
CA GLY A 140 39.86 4.84 -2.34
C GLY A 140 40.35 3.70 -3.23
N LYS A 141 41.15 4.01 -4.26
CA LYS A 141 42.01 3.02 -4.94
C LYS A 141 43.44 3.22 -4.43
N SER A 142 43.84 2.46 -3.42
CA SER A 142 45.26 2.22 -3.16
C SER A 142 45.75 1.19 -4.17
N LYS A 143 46.44 1.66 -5.20
CA LYS A 143 47.23 0.81 -6.11
C LYS A 143 48.69 1.05 -5.73
N GLY A 144 49.34 0.00 -5.25
CA GLY A 144 50.76 0.00 -4.94
C GLY A 144 51.63 0.35 -6.15
N LYS A 145 52.78 0.94 -5.85
CA LYS A 145 53.96 0.90 -6.70
C LYS A 145 55.19 1.02 -5.80
N GLY A 146 55.98 -0.05 -5.78
CA GLY A 146 57.33 -0.03 -5.24
C GLY A 146 58.33 0.58 -6.24
N ARG A 147 59.58 0.60 -5.77
CA ARG A 147 60.85 1.02 -6.38
C ARG A 147 61.20 2.50 -6.24
N LYS A 148 62.15 2.80 -5.35
CA LYS A 148 63.58 2.72 -5.68
C LYS A 148 64.35 2.14 -4.50
#